data_AF-A0AAW6H1B4-F1
#
_entry.id   AF-A0AAW6H1B4-F1
#
_cell.length_a   1.000
_cell.length_b   1.000
_cell.length_c   1.000
_cell.angle_alpha   90.00
_cell.angle_beta   90.00
_cell.angle_gamma   90.00
#
_symmetry.space_group_name_H-M   'P 1'
#
loop_
_entity.id
_entity.type
_entity.pdbx_description
1 polymer ?
#
loop_
_entity_poly.entity_id
_entity_poly.type
_entity_poly.pdbx_seq_one_letter_code
_entity_poly.pdbx_strand_id
1 'polypeptide(L)'
;FYLKPTDVKLSFYQAKDGTVVPKLHGVQQDEKLLQRPFHEHDFTKQEQGNLQGTGNLGGIAKIKDPKSGEQIPVFVSRDRYTHELEYMRADKWKCPDTICNVKVSLEQKAAFEAGQAVKMENLQFRDGMKRSAYLQVSAVERGLEFLPRAAVQFLQQGQQQVAGLKDGQGVEFNGHVQSGAQGKSPDKVQPKDVTPAAESRTQVAVNTEGKTNEATKQGKEPLKQGQQKPTAKQKEKQDKAQDKSLKADKPKKSKGMKM
;
A
#
# COMPACT_ATOMS: atom_id res chain seq x y z
N PHE A 1 -25.44 12.35 -8.88
CA PHE A 1 -24.99 13.63 -9.45
C PHE A 1 -23.48 13.59 -9.55
N TYR A 2 -22.91 13.82 -10.73
CA TYR A 2 -21.46 13.92 -10.93
C TYR A 2 -21.09 15.39 -11.00
N LEU A 3 -20.06 15.81 -10.26
CA LEU A 3 -19.55 17.18 -10.31
C LEU A 3 -18.82 17.42 -11.64
N LYS A 4 -19.02 18.59 -12.21
CA LYS A 4 -18.34 19.08 -13.41
C LYS A 4 -17.11 19.92 -13.04
N PRO A 5 -16.16 20.15 -13.96
CA PRO A 5 -15.00 21.02 -13.72
C PRO A 5 -15.36 22.47 -13.32
N THR A 6 -16.58 22.91 -13.66
CA THR A 6 -17.10 24.23 -13.28
C THR A 6 -17.72 24.27 -11.89
N ASP A 7 -17.92 23.11 -11.25
CA ASP A 7 -18.45 23.04 -9.90
C ASP A 7 -17.34 23.35 -8.89
N VAL A 8 -17.74 23.90 -7.74
CA VAL A 8 -16.81 24.29 -6.68
C VAL A 8 -17.34 23.84 -5.32
N LYS A 9 -16.43 23.47 -4.43
CA LYS A 9 -16.70 23.38 -2.99
C LYS A 9 -16.30 24.71 -2.35
N LEU A 10 -17.15 25.23 -1.48
CA LEU A 10 -16.91 26.47 -0.73
C LEU A 10 -16.67 26.12 0.74
N SER A 11 -15.51 26.50 1.27
CA SER A 11 -15.15 26.34 2.68
C SER A 11 -15.04 27.71 3.34
N PHE A 12 -15.41 27.80 4.61
CA PHE A 12 -15.29 29.02 5.42
C PHE A 12 -14.31 28.78 6.56
N TYR A 13 -13.25 29.57 6.63
CA TYR A 13 -12.23 29.47 7.68
C TYR A 13 -12.30 30.68 8.60
N GLN A 14 -12.09 30.47 9.90
CA GLN A 14 -11.96 31.58 10.84
C GLN A 14 -10.48 31.96 10.98
N ALA A 15 -10.16 33.23 10.70
CA ALA A 15 -8.84 33.80 10.91
C ALA A 15 -8.59 34.10 12.40
N LYS A 16 -7.34 34.42 12.76
CA LYS A 16 -6.94 34.67 14.16
C LYS A 16 -7.66 35.86 14.80
N ASP A 17 -8.07 36.83 13.99
CA ASP A 17 -8.83 38.01 14.37
C ASP A 17 -10.35 37.76 14.45
N GLY A 18 -10.80 36.52 14.19
CA GLY A 18 -12.20 36.13 14.17
C GLY A 18 -12.90 36.30 12.83
N THR A 19 -12.23 36.87 11.81
CA THR A 19 -12.80 37.10 10.48
C THR A 19 -13.08 35.77 9.77
N VAL A 20 -14.26 35.63 9.15
CA VAL A 20 -14.59 34.46 8.33
C VAL A 20 -14.11 34.67 6.89
N VAL A 21 -13.21 33.82 6.43
CA VAL A 21 -12.58 33.88 5.10
C VAL A 21 -13.11 32.71 4.24
N PRO A 22 -13.80 32.99 3.12
CA PRO A 22 -14.19 31.95 2.18
C PRO A 22 -12.99 31.47 1.34
N LYS A 23 -12.94 30.17 1.05
CA LYS A 23 -12.03 29.55 0.08
C LYS A 23 -12.84 28.75 -0.93
N LEU A 24 -12.53 28.98 -2.21
CA LEU A 24 -13.06 28.20 -3.32
C LEU A 24 -12.13 27.03 -3.63
N HIS A 25 -12.71 25.84 -3.78
CA HIS A 25 -12.03 24.61 -4.15
C HIS A 25 -12.62 24.14 -5.48
N GLY A 26 -11.86 24.29 -6.56
CA GLY A 26 -12.29 23.84 -7.89
C GLY A 26 -12.13 22.34 -8.07
N VAL A 27 -13.05 21.71 -8.81
CA VAL A 27 -12.96 20.29 -9.15
C VAL A 27 -11.81 20.05 -10.13
N GLN A 28 -10.84 19.24 -9.73
CA GLN A 28 -9.66 18.89 -10.52
C GLN A 28 -9.87 17.55 -11.23
N GLN A 29 -9.92 17.54 -12.56
CA GLN A 29 -9.97 16.32 -13.38
C GLN A 29 -8.59 16.00 -13.96
N ASP A 30 -7.59 15.81 -13.11
CA ASP A 30 -6.25 15.43 -13.53
C ASP A 30 -5.90 14.02 -13.03
N GLU A 31 -5.94 13.05 -13.94
CA GLU A 31 -5.60 11.64 -13.64
C GLU A 31 -4.14 11.46 -13.21
N LYS A 32 -3.26 12.41 -13.57
CA LYS A 32 -1.84 12.38 -13.23
C LYS A 32 -1.51 13.22 -11.99
N LEU A 33 -2.52 13.78 -11.32
CA LEU A 33 -2.33 14.63 -10.13
C LEU A 33 -1.41 13.97 -9.10
N LEU A 34 -1.65 12.70 -8.79
CA LEU A 34 -0.88 11.94 -7.79
C LEU A 34 0.46 11.41 -8.30
N GLN A 35 0.74 11.54 -9.61
CA GLN A 35 2.02 11.16 -10.21
C GLN A 35 3.02 12.33 -10.23
N ARG A 36 2.57 13.55 -9.93
CA ARG A 36 3.43 14.73 -9.85
C ARG A 36 3.90 14.94 -8.40
N PRO A 37 5.09 15.54 -8.20
CA PRO A 37 5.53 15.93 -6.88
C PRO A 37 4.53 16.90 -6.24
N PHE A 38 4.16 16.64 -4.99
CA PHE A 38 3.38 17.55 -4.17
C PHE A 38 4.31 18.27 -3.20
N HIS A 39 4.64 19.53 -3.49
CA HIS A 39 5.57 20.32 -2.67
C HIS A 39 6.92 19.61 -2.41
N GLU A 40 7.53 19.12 -3.49
CA GLU A 40 8.77 18.32 -3.49
C GLU A 40 8.64 16.92 -2.85
N HIS A 41 7.44 16.45 -2.50
CA HIS A 41 7.19 15.06 -2.10
C HIS A 41 6.65 14.23 -3.27
N ASP A 42 7.39 13.21 -3.67
CA ASP A 42 6.94 12.20 -4.63
C ASP A 42 6.13 11.10 -3.93
N PHE A 43 4.85 10.95 -4.28
CA PHE A 43 4.02 9.91 -3.69
C PHE A 43 4.42 8.51 -4.15
N THR A 44 4.62 7.61 -3.21
CA THR A 44 4.77 6.18 -3.47
C THR A 44 3.46 5.59 -4.01
N LYS A 45 3.51 4.43 -4.69
CA LYS A 45 2.30 3.76 -5.19
C LYS A 45 1.29 3.46 -4.09
N GLN A 46 1.75 3.13 -2.88
CA GLN A 46 0.88 2.88 -1.73
C GLN A 46 0.19 4.17 -1.28
N GLU A 47 0.92 5.28 -1.18
CA GLU A 47 0.36 6.59 -0.85
C GLU A 47 -0.66 7.06 -1.89
N GLN A 48 -0.36 6.88 -3.17
CA GLN A 48 -1.31 7.19 -4.26
C GLN A 48 -2.59 6.35 -4.12
N GLY A 49 -2.44 5.04 -3.87
CA GLY A 49 -3.56 4.14 -3.62
C GLY A 49 -4.39 4.54 -2.41
N ASN A 50 -3.75 4.95 -1.31
CA ASN A 50 -4.43 5.43 -0.10
C ASN A 50 -5.18 6.73 -0.36
N LEU A 51 -4.55 7.73 -1.00
CA LEU A 51 -5.19 9.00 -1.35
C LEU A 51 -6.39 8.79 -2.30
N GLN A 52 -6.35 7.79 -3.17
CA GLN A 52 -7.47 7.41 -4.03
C GLN A 52 -8.57 6.64 -3.26
N GLY A 53 -8.17 5.67 -2.44
CA GLY A 53 -9.09 4.74 -1.79
C GLY A 53 -9.74 5.28 -0.53
N THR A 54 -8.95 5.89 0.35
CA THR A 54 -9.43 6.46 1.62
C THR A 54 -9.60 7.96 1.57
N GLY A 55 -8.90 8.65 0.67
CA GLY A 55 -8.82 10.13 0.65
C GLY A 55 -7.74 10.69 1.57
N ASN A 56 -7.00 9.86 2.31
CA ASN A 56 -5.97 10.28 3.24
C ASN A 56 -4.68 9.48 2.99
N LEU A 57 -3.52 10.10 3.19
CA LEU A 57 -2.22 9.50 2.85
C LEU A 57 -1.94 8.16 3.58
N GLY A 58 -2.45 8.01 4.81
CA GLY A 58 -2.14 6.84 5.65
C GLY A 58 -0.84 6.95 6.44
N GLY A 59 -0.20 8.11 6.43
CA GLY A 59 1.10 8.36 7.07
C GLY A 59 1.42 9.85 7.16
N ILE A 60 2.66 10.15 7.55
CA ILE A 60 3.22 11.51 7.54
C ILE A 60 4.15 11.66 6.34
N ALA A 61 3.88 12.65 5.49
CA ALA A 61 4.81 13.09 4.44
C ALA A 61 5.71 14.21 4.96
N LYS A 62 6.87 14.40 4.34
CA LYS A 62 7.70 15.59 4.51
C LYS A 62 7.59 16.42 3.24
N ILE A 63 7.10 17.64 3.37
CA ILE A 63 6.98 18.56 2.24
C ILE A 63 7.78 19.83 2.50
N LYS A 64 8.12 20.54 1.43
CA LYS A 64 8.64 21.90 1.54
C LYS A 64 7.50 22.87 1.74
N ASP A 65 7.49 23.57 2.87
CA ASP A 65 6.44 24.55 3.18
C ASP A 65 6.46 25.68 2.14
N PRO A 66 5.37 25.92 1.40
CA PRO A 66 5.27 27.04 0.47
C PRO A 66 5.50 28.42 1.13
N LYS A 67 5.31 28.52 2.45
CA LYS A 67 5.43 29.78 3.19
C LYS A 67 6.85 30.04 3.70
N SER A 68 7.46 29.07 4.39
CA SER A 68 8.80 29.23 4.97
C SER A 68 9.93 28.69 4.10
N GLY A 69 9.63 27.80 3.15
CA GLY A 69 10.63 27.05 2.37
C GLY A 69 11.30 25.91 3.13
N GLU A 70 10.92 25.65 4.39
CA GLU A 70 11.48 24.60 5.24
C GLU A 70 10.79 23.25 5.01
N GLN A 71 11.50 22.15 5.31
CA GLN A 71 10.91 20.81 5.32
C GLN A 71 10.06 20.61 6.58
N ILE A 72 8.76 20.36 6.41
CA ILE A 72 7.80 20.17 7.50
C ILE A 72 7.09 18.81 7.42
N PRO A 73 6.80 18.15 8.57
CA PRO A 73 6.01 16.94 8.61
C PRO A 73 4.52 17.27 8.49
N VAL A 74 3.81 16.60 7.59
CA VAL A 74 2.40 16.89 7.30
C VAL A 74 1.56 15.63 7.12
N PHE A 75 0.30 15.72 7.49
CA PHE A 75 -0.75 14.87 6.94
C PHE A 75 -1.16 15.42 5.58
N VAL A 76 -1.43 14.53 4.62
CA VAL A 76 -1.92 14.89 3.30
C VAL A 76 -3.26 14.19 3.05
N SER A 77 -4.22 14.93 2.51
CA SER A 77 -5.53 14.41 2.15
C SER A 77 -5.93 14.90 0.77
N ARG A 78 -6.66 14.06 0.06
CA ARG A 78 -7.29 14.35 -1.22
C ARG A 78 -8.78 14.53 -1.00
N ASP A 79 -9.31 15.69 -1.34
CA ASP A 79 -10.75 15.92 -1.29
C ASP A 79 -11.46 14.95 -2.26
N ARG A 80 -12.43 14.17 -1.76
CA ARG A 80 -13.07 13.13 -2.55
C ARG A 80 -13.97 13.69 -3.66
N TYR A 81 -14.38 14.96 -3.55
CA TYR A 81 -15.26 15.64 -4.49
C TYR A 81 -14.46 16.50 -5.47
N THR A 82 -13.57 17.34 -4.96
CA THR A 82 -12.79 18.27 -5.81
C THR A 82 -11.45 17.71 -6.25
N HIS A 83 -11.00 16.63 -5.64
CA HIS A 83 -9.70 15.99 -5.92
C HIS A 83 -8.49 16.87 -5.57
N GLU A 84 -8.71 18.04 -4.97
CA GLU A 84 -7.66 18.91 -4.46
C GLU A 84 -6.88 18.22 -3.33
N LEU A 85 -5.56 18.37 -3.37
CA LEU A 85 -4.68 17.94 -2.30
C LEU A 85 -4.53 19.05 -1.26
N GLU A 86 -4.82 18.72 -0.01
CA GLU A 86 -4.60 19.59 1.15
C GLU A 86 -3.55 18.96 2.08
N TYR A 87 -2.84 19.81 2.82
CA TYR A 87 -1.92 19.37 3.86
C TYR A 87 -2.17 20.08 5.19
N MET A 88 -1.84 19.39 6.28
CA MET A 88 -1.92 19.91 7.64
C MET A 88 -0.66 19.51 8.41
N ARG A 89 -0.05 20.44 9.15
CA ARG A 89 1.15 20.19 9.95
C ARG A 89 0.89 19.11 11.02
N ALA A 90 1.63 18.01 10.93
CA ALA A 90 1.46 16.88 11.83
C ALA A 90 1.98 17.19 13.23
N ASP A 91 3.08 17.95 13.33
CA ASP A 91 3.71 18.36 14.59
C ASP A 91 2.87 19.33 15.43
N LYS A 92 1.91 20.02 14.81
CA LYS A 92 1.00 20.96 15.47
C LYS A 92 -0.35 20.35 15.81
N TRP A 93 -0.63 19.14 15.32
CA TRP A 93 -1.88 18.46 15.61
C TRP A 93 -1.74 17.61 16.87
N LYS A 94 -2.82 17.52 17.65
CA LYS A 94 -2.89 16.70 18.86
C LYS A 94 -4.15 15.85 18.81
N CYS A 95 -3.98 14.55 19.06
CA CYS A 95 -5.13 13.65 19.14
C CYS A 95 -5.97 14.00 20.38
N PRO A 96 -7.30 14.13 20.26
CA PRO A 96 -8.15 14.32 21.42
C PRO A 96 -8.09 13.11 22.37
N ASP A 97 -8.31 13.36 23.67
CA ASP A 97 -8.38 12.31 24.69
C ASP A 97 -9.63 11.43 24.57
N THR A 98 -10.70 11.99 24.01
CA THR A 98 -12.02 11.37 23.92
C THR A 98 -12.64 11.68 22.56
N ILE A 99 -13.26 10.67 21.94
CA ILE A 99 -14.02 10.79 20.70
C ILE A 99 -15.39 10.16 20.93
N CYS A 100 -16.47 10.92 20.73
CA CYS A 100 -17.85 10.45 20.95
C CYS A 100 -18.03 9.71 22.29
N ASN A 101 -17.56 10.33 23.38
CA ASN A 101 -17.57 9.80 24.76
C ASN A 101 -16.76 8.52 25.00
N VAL A 102 -15.91 8.11 24.04
CA VAL A 102 -14.99 6.99 24.20
C VAL A 102 -13.57 7.50 24.37
N LYS A 103 -12.89 7.04 25.41
CA LYS A 103 -11.48 7.37 25.67
C LYS A 103 -10.58 6.75 24.60
N VAL A 104 -9.67 7.53 24.04
CA VAL A 104 -8.68 7.06 23.06
C VAL A 104 -7.50 6.46 23.81
N SER A 105 -7.15 5.21 23.49
CA SER A 105 -6.00 4.54 24.09
C SER A 105 -4.68 5.16 23.63
N LEU A 106 -3.59 4.92 24.37
CA LEU A 106 -2.26 5.43 23.99
C LEU A 106 -1.83 4.91 22.61
N GLU A 107 -2.09 3.64 22.31
CA GLU A 107 -1.81 3.02 21.02
C GLU A 107 -2.63 3.66 19.89
N GLN A 108 -3.93 3.89 20.12
CA GLN A 108 -4.79 4.55 19.15
C GLN A 108 -4.34 5.99 18.89
N LYS A 109 -3.96 6.72 19.94
CA LYS A 109 -3.40 8.08 19.79
C LYS A 109 -2.13 8.08 18.95
N ALA A 110 -1.20 7.19 19.24
CA ALA A 110 0.03 7.06 18.48
C ALA A 110 -0.25 6.72 17.01
N ALA A 111 -1.21 5.84 16.74
CA ALA A 111 -1.63 5.50 15.39
C ALA A 111 -2.25 6.70 14.66
N PHE A 112 -3.12 7.48 15.31
CA PHE A 112 -3.66 8.72 14.74
C PHE A 112 -2.58 9.77 14.48
N GLU A 113 -1.67 9.98 15.42
CA GLU A 113 -0.56 10.92 15.27
C GLU A 113 0.42 10.49 14.17
N ALA A 114 0.52 9.18 13.90
CA ALA A 114 1.23 8.64 12.75
C ALA A 114 0.44 8.72 11.42
N GLY A 115 -0.80 9.21 11.43
CA GLY A 115 -1.65 9.37 10.24
C GLY A 115 -2.41 8.10 9.82
N GLN A 116 -2.41 7.07 10.65
CA GLN A 116 -3.05 5.79 10.38
C GLN A 116 -4.56 5.85 10.63
N ALA A 117 -5.30 4.98 9.94
CA ALA A 117 -6.71 4.76 10.20
C ALA A 117 -6.89 3.81 11.40
N VAL A 118 -7.76 4.19 12.34
CA VAL A 118 -7.98 3.45 13.59
C VAL A 118 -9.44 3.08 13.71
N LYS A 119 -9.71 1.80 14.00
CA LYS A 119 -11.05 1.34 14.35
C LYS A 119 -11.35 1.72 15.80
N MET A 120 -12.41 2.49 15.98
CA MET A 120 -12.96 2.84 17.28
C MET A 120 -14.27 2.08 17.49
N GLU A 121 -14.49 1.58 18.71
CA GLU A 121 -15.68 0.82 19.07
C GLU A 121 -16.48 1.57 20.13
N ASN A 122 -17.78 1.26 20.21
CA ASN A 122 -18.71 1.83 21.20
C ASN A 122 -18.83 3.36 21.17
N LEU A 123 -18.56 4.00 20.03
CA LEU A 123 -18.72 5.45 19.87
C LEU A 123 -20.18 5.82 20.09
N GLN A 124 -20.44 6.70 21.04
CA GLN A 124 -21.79 7.14 21.39
C GLN A 124 -22.16 8.38 20.58
N PHE A 125 -23.13 8.23 19.68
CA PHE A 125 -23.62 9.33 18.87
C PHE A 125 -24.75 10.09 19.59
N ARG A 126 -25.17 11.22 19.03
CA ARG A 126 -26.22 12.08 19.61
C ARG A 126 -27.57 11.36 19.77
N ASP A 127 -27.82 10.35 18.95
CA ASP A 127 -29.01 9.49 19.00
C ASP A 127 -28.96 8.44 20.14
N GLY A 128 -27.88 8.44 20.94
CA GLY A 128 -27.65 7.47 22.01
C GLY A 128 -27.16 6.11 21.53
N MET A 129 -27.14 5.86 20.22
CA MET A 129 -26.67 4.58 19.67
C MET A 129 -25.15 4.49 19.75
N LYS A 130 -24.68 3.29 20.05
CA LYS A 130 -23.26 2.94 20.02
C LYS A 130 -22.96 2.23 18.72
N ARG A 131 -21.96 2.71 17.98
CA ARG A 131 -21.50 2.07 16.74
C ARG A 131 -19.98 2.06 16.68
N SER A 132 -19.43 1.13 15.91
CA SER A 132 -18.01 1.13 15.57
C SER A 132 -17.77 1.88 14.27
N ALA A 133 -16.66 2.59 14.17
CA ALA A 133 -16.26 3.32 12.98
C ALA A 133 -14.74 3.32 12.82
N TYR A 134 -14.26 3.46 11.58
CA TYR A 134 -12.87 3.80 11.35
C TYR A 134 -12.74 5.31 11.25
N LEU A 135 -11.77 5.85 11.96
CA LEU A 135 -11.42 7.27 11.90
C LEU A 135 -9.99 7.42 11.39
N GLN A 136 -9.69 8.56 10.79
CA GLN A 136 -8.34 8.91 10.35
C GLN A 136 -8.16 10.43 10.38
N VAL A 137 -6.93 10.90 10.56
CA VAL A 137 -6.62 12.33 10.44
C VAL A 137 -6.77 12.76 8.97
N SER A 138 -7.50 13.85 8.75
CA SER A 138 -7.76 14.47 7.46
C SER A 138 -7.29 15.91 7.46
N ALA A 139 -6.44 16.25 6.49
CA ALA A 139 -6.02 17.62 6.24
C ALA A 139 -7.16 18.48 5.64
N VAL A 140 -8.10 17.85 4.92
CA VAL A 140 -9.30 18.52 4.38
C VAL A 140 -10.24 18.93 5.52
N GLU A 141 -10.50 18.02 6.46
CA GLU A 141 -11.36 18.29 7.64
C GLU A 141 -10.60 18.98 8.79
N ARG A 142 -9.28 19.16 8.65
CA ARG A 142 -8.38 19.74 9.67
C ARG A 142 -8.46 19.03 11.03
N GLY A 143 -8.70 17.72 11.03
CA GLY A 143 -8.98 16.94 12.24
C GLY A 143 -9.25 15.48 11.96
N LEU A 144 -9.97 14.80 12.87
CA LEU A 144 -10.39 13.42 12.66
C LEU A 144 -11.64 13.37 11.77
N GLU A 145 -11.58 12.52 10.75
CA GLU A 145 -12.69 12.22 9.87
C GLU A 145 -13.18 10.79 10.12
N PHE A 146 -14.51 10.61 10.09
CA PHE A 146 -15.13 9.30 10.01
C PHE A 146 -15.03 8.77 8.57
N LEU A 147 -14.31 7.68 8.38
CA LEU A 147 -14.09 7.14 7.04
C LEU A 147 -15.41 6.61 6.44
N PRO A 148 -15.72 6.97 5.18
CA PRO A 148 -16.90 6.46 4.50
C PRO A 148 -16.79 4.95 4.24
N ARG A 149 -17.94 4.29 4.07
CA ARG A 149 -18.00 2.82 3.88
C ARG A 149 -17.07 2.31 2.78
N ALA A 150 -16.95 3.03 1.66
CA ALA A 150 -16.06 2.65 0.56
C ALA A 150 -14.58 2.69 0.97
N ALA A 151 -14.15 3.72 1.71
CA ALA A 151 -12.80 3.80 2.26
C ALA A 151 -12.51 2.67 3.27
N VAL A 152 -13.50 2.34 4.09
CA VAL A 152 -13.40 1.23 5.06
C VAL A 152 -13.29 -0.12 4.34
N GLN A 153 -13.98 -0.31 3.23
CA GLN A 153 -13.83 -1.51 2.38
C GLN A 153 -12.43 -1.56 1.75
N PHE A 154 -11.94 -0.44 1.22
CA PHE A 154 -10.58 -0.35 0.69
C PHE A 154 -9.52 -0.72 1.74
N LEU A 155 -9.64 -0.18 2.97
CA LEU A 155 -8.71 -0.49 4.07
C LEU A 155 -8.70 -1.99 4.40
N GLN A 156 -9.87 -2.63 4.47
CA GLN A 156 -9.95 -4.06 4.76
C GLN A 156 -9.37 -4.92 3.62
N GLN A 157 -9.55 -4.51 2.37
CA GLN A 157 -8.92 -5.16 1.21
C GLN A 157 -7.40 -4.92 1.18
N GLY A 158 -6.95 -3.73 1.58
CA GLY A 158 -5.53 -3.36 1.69
C GLY A 158 -4.81 -4.07 2.84
N GLN A 159 -5.48 -4.31 3.97
CA GLN A 159 -4.96 -5.14 5.07
C GLN A 159 -4.83 -6.61 4.69
N GLN A 160 -5.51 -7.05 3.64
CA GLN A 160 -5.24 -8.36 3.06
C GLN A 160 -4.00 -8.34 2.17
N GLN A 161 -3.49 -7.19 1.71
CA GLN A 161 -2.26 -7.17 0.92
C GLN A 161 -1.03 -7.24 1.82
N VAL A 162 -0.20 -8.24 1.57
CA VAL A 162 1.04 -8.50 2.29
C VAL A 162 2.18 -8.53 1.28
N ALA A 163 3.22 -7.75 1.57
CA ALA A 163 4.38 -7.56 0.72
C ALA A 163 5.64 -8.12 1.37
N GLY A 164 6.64 -8.50 0.57
CA GLY A 164 7.92 -8.98 1.08
C GLY A 164 7.89 -10.38 1.69
N LEU A 165 6.88 -11.19 1.37
CA LEU A 165 6.86 -12.60 1.76
C LEU A 165 7.86 -13.38 0.92
N LYS A 166 8.59 -14.31 1.52
CA LYS A 166 9.54 -15.14 0.78
C LYS A 166 8.89 -16.44 0.32
N ASP A 167 9.08 -16.78 -0.94
CA ASP A 167 8.66 -18.04 -1.52
C ASP A 167 9.58 -19.21 -1.09
N GLY A 168 9.31 -20.42 -1.57
CA GLY A 168 10.08 -21.62 -1.22
C GLY A 168 11.57 -21.58 -1.59
N GLN A 169 11.97 -20.68 -2.49
CA GLN A 169 13.37 -20.45 -2.88
C GLN A 169 13.94 -19.14 -2.30
N GLY A 170 13.21 -18.49 -1.39
CA GLY A 170 13.65 -17.28 -0.69
C GLY A 170 13.44 -15.99 -1.47
N VAL A 171 12.74 -16.01 -2.62
CA VAL A 171 12.46 -14.81 -3.42
C VAL A 171 11.21 -14.13 -2.90
N GLU A 172 11.28 -12.82 -2.76
CA GLU A 172 10.17 -12.02 -2.25
C GLU A 172 9.00 -11.96 -3.25
N PHE A 173 7.80 -11.99 -2.72
CA PHE A 173 6.55 -11.84 -3.45
C PHE A 173 5.50 -11.10 -2.63
N ASN A 174 4.53 -10.55 -3.34
CA ASN A 174 3.39 -9.87 -2.76
C ASN A 174 2.13 -10.71 -2.98
N GLY A 175 1.15 -10.61 -2.09
CA GLY A 175 -0.11 -11.32 -2.24
C GLY A 175 -1.21 -10.86 -1.30
N HIS A 176 -2.32 -11.57 -1.33
CA HIS A 176 -3.55 -11.29 -0.59
C HIS A 176 -3.81 -12.39 0.44
N VAL A 177 -3.93 -12.04 1.72
CA VAL A 177 -4.29 -12.94 2.82
C VAL A 177 -5.62 -13.60 2.52
N GLN A 178 -5.61 -14.94 2.53
CA GLN A 178 -6.78 -15.78 2.31
C GLN A 178 -7.83 -15.56 3.40
N SER A 179 -9.12 -15.70 3.05
CA SER A 179 -10.22 -15.44 3.98
C SER A 179 -10.15 -16.25 5.28
N GLY A 180 -9.60 -17.47 5.25
CA GLY A 180 -9.41 -18.30 6.45
C GLY A 180 -8.31 -17.81 7.41
N ALA A 181 -7.49 -16.84 6.99
CA ALA A 181 -6.42 -16.24 7.79
C ALA A 181 -6.65 -14.76 8.12
N GLN A 182 -7.81 -14.19 7.72
CA GLN A 182 -8.21 -12.84 8.08
C GLN A 182 -8.35 -12.73 9.61
N GLY A 183 -7.46 -11.97 10.26
CA GLY A 183 -7.41 -11.78 11.71
C GLY A 183 -6.06 -12.10 12.37
N LYS A 184 -5.11 -12.69 11.62
CA LYS A 184 -3.73 -12.81 12.09
C LYS A 184 -3.02 -11.44 12.01
N SER A 185 -2.25 -11.08 13.04
CA SER A 185 -1.37 -9.90 13.01
C SER A 185 -0.41 -9.98 11.82
N PRO A 186 0.00 -8.85 11.20
CA PRO A 186 0.86 -8.83 10.01
C PRO A 186 2.13 -9.67 10.16
N ASP A 187 2.78 -9.65 11.33
CA ASP A 187 3.98 -10.43 11.63
C ASP A 187 3.77 -11.96 11.72
N LYS A 188 2.52 -12.41 11.82
CA LYS A 188 2.14 -13.84 11.93
C LYS A 188 1.59 -14.42 10.62
N VAL A 189 1.52 -13.62 9.56
CA VAL A 189 1.07 -14.09 8.24
C VAL A 189 2.19 -14.92 7.61
N GLN A 190 1.92 -16.19 7.31
CA GLN A 190 2.87 -17.06 6.61
C GLN A 190 2.60 -17.06 5.10
N PRO A 191 3.59 -17.39 4.24
CA PRO A 191 3.39 -17.49 2.79
C PRO A 191 2.21 -18.38 2.37
N LYS A 192 1.90 -19.42 3.15
CA LYS A 192 0.77 -20.32 2.93
C LYS A 192 -0.61 -19.71 3.19
N ASP A 193 -0.67 -18.64 3.99
CA ASP A 193 -1.91 -17.94 4.32
C ASP A 193 -2.28 -16.90 3.24
N VAL A 194 -1.51 -16.85 2.14
CA VAL A 194 -1.49 -15.75 1.19
C VAL A 194 -1.68 -16.29 -0.23
N THR A 195 -2.63 -15.72 -0.95
CA THR A 195 -2.79 -15.91 -2.39
C THR A 195 -1.84 -14.96 -3.11
N PRO A 196 -0.89 -15.44 -3.93
CA PRO A 196 0.03 -14.56 -4.63
C PRO A 196 -0.68 -13.55 -5.54
N ALA A 197 -0.19 -12.31 -5.55
CA ALA A 197 -0.63 -11.27 -6.47
C ALA A 197 -0.39 -11.70 -7.92
N ALA A 198 -1.16 -11.18 -8.87
CA ALA A 198 -1.17 -11.65 -10.25
C ALA A 198 0.24 -11.70 -10.88
N GLU A 199 1.06 -10.68 -10.62
CA GLU A 199 2.45 -10.54 -11.04
C GLU A 199 3.41 -11.57 -10.41
N SER A 200 3.04 -12.16 -9.28
CA SER A 200 3.87 -13.12 -8.53
C SER A 200 3.36 -14.56 -8.62
N ARG A 201 2.17 -14.79 -9.21
CA ARG A 201 1.56 -16.13 -9.29
C ARG A 201 2.46 -17.17 -9.93
N THR A 202 3.05 -16.87 -11.09
CA THR A 202 3.89 -17.83 -11.82
C THR A 202 5.19 -18.11 -11.08
N GLN A 203 5.82 -17.07 -10.53
CA GLN A 203 7.00 -17.20 -9.69
C GLN A 203 6.73 -18.13 -8.51
N VAL A 204 5.72 -17.83 -7.70
CA VAL A 204 5.44 -18.61 -6.48
C VAL A 204 5.06 -20.05 -6.83
N ALA A 205 4.30 -20.27 -7.91
CA ALA A 205 3.96 -21.62 -8.36
C ALA A 205 5.19 -22.44 -8.77
N VAL A 206 6.17 -21.82 -9.44
CA VAL A 206 7.41 -22.50 -9.87
C VAL A 206 8.36 -22.70 -8.70
N ASN A 207 8.59 -21.65 -7.91
CA ASN A 207 9.58 -21.64 -6.84
C ASN A 207 9.12 -22.41 -5.59
N THR A 208 7.83 -22.35 -5.23
CA THR A 208 7.28 -22.99 -4.02
C THR A 208 6.57 -24.30 -4.30
N GLU A 209 5.69 -24.34 -5.32
CA GLU A 209 4.83 -25.50 -5.56
C GLU A 209 5.46 -26.54 -6.51
N GLY A 210 6.66 -26.25 -7.05
CA GLY A 210 7.34 -27.11 -8.01
C GLY A 210 6.59 -27.29 -9.34
N LYS A 211 5.55 -26.48 -9.59
CA LYS A 211 4.79 -26.52 -10.84
C LYS A 211 5.68 -25.98 -11.96
N THR A 212 6.12 -26.85 -12.86
CA THR A 212 7.02 -26.48 -13.97
C THR A 212 6.28 -26.43 -15.30
N ASN A 213 6.64 -25.49 -16.16
CA ASN A 213 6.35 -25.51 -17.58
C ASN A 213 7.60 -26.02 -18.33
N GLU A 214 7.50 -26.35 -19.63
CA GLU A 214 8.68 -26.82 -20.40
C GLU A 214 9.89 -25.88 -20.30
N ALA A 215 9.64 -24.57 -20.19
CA ALA A 215 10.69 -23.57 -20.10
C ALA A 215 11.37 -23.50 -18.71
N THR A 216 10.73 -23.94 -17.62
CA THR A 216 11.28 -23.91 -16.24
C THR A 216 11.69 -25.28 -15.71
N LYS A 217 11.41 -26.37 -16.44
CA LYS A 217 11.58 -27.78 -16.03
C LYS A 217 12.99 -28.18 -15.59
N GLN A 218 14.02 -27.39 -15.93
CA GLN A 218 15.44 -27.70 -15.67
C GLN A 218 16.17 -26.51 -15.00
N GLY A 219 15.46 -25.52 -14.48
CA GLY A 219 16.02 -24.26 -13.96
C GLY A 219 16.59 -24.42 -12.55
N LYS A 220 17.89 -24.17 -12.36
CA LYS A 220 18.50 -24.09 -11.03
C LYS A 220 18.35 -22.72 -10.37
N GLU A 221 18.13 -21.66 -11.14
CA GLU A 221 17.91 -20.31 -10.61
C GLU A 221 16.41 -20.01 -10.47
N PRO A 222 15.93 -19.48 -9.33
CA PRO A 222 14.53 -19.11 -9.13
C PRO A 222 14.04 -18.06 -10.12
N LEU A 223 12.74 -18.06 -10.38
CA LEU A 223 12.09 -16.92 -11.02
C LEU A 223 12.06 -15.72 -10.08
N LYS A 224 12.23 -14.51 -10.63
CA LYS A 224 12.02 -13.24 -9.91
C LYS A 224 10.55 -12.82 -9.96
N GLN A 225 10.16 -11.91 -9.08
CA GLN A 225 8.83 -11.30 -9.10
C GLN A 225 8.52 -10.69 -10.49
N GLY A 226 7.31 -10.93 -11.02
CA GLY A 226 6.90 -10.47 -12.36
C GLY A 226 7.35 -11.38 -13.51
N GLN A 227 8.14 -12.43 -13.24
CA GLN A 227 8.71 -13.27 -14.27
C GLN A 227 7.83 -14.50 -14.57
N GLN A 228 7.48 -14.70 -15.84
CA GLN A 228 6.70 -15.86 -16.30
C GLN A 228 7.54 -16.98 -16.95
N LYS A 229 8.74 -16.63 -17.47
CA LYS A 229 9.69 -17.55 -18.12
C LYS A 229 11.13 -17.17 -17.74
N PRO A 230 12.11 -18.11 -17.74
CA PRO A 230 13.50 -17.78 -17.45
C PRO A 230 14.05 -16.69 -18.38
N THR A 231 14.88 -15.80 -17.84
CA THR A 231 15.57 -14.77 -18.64
C THR A 231 16.61 -15.40 -19.56
N ALA A 232 17.02 -14.69 -20.62
CA ALA A 232 18.04 -15.17 -21.55
C ALA A 232 19.35 -15.56 -20.83
N LYS A 233 19.78 -14.77 -19.82
CA LYS A 233 20.95 -15.09 -18.98
C LYS A 233 20.76 -16.36 -18.14
N GLN A 234 19.54 -16.63 -17.66
CA GLN A 234 19.21 -17.85 -16.92
C GLN A 234 19.23 -19.07 -17.84
N LYS A 235 18.68 -18.94 -19.06
CA LYS A 235 18.73 -19.99 -20.09
C LYS A 235 20.16 -20.31 -20.52
N GLU A 236 20.97 -19.31 -20.84
CA GLU A 236 22.36 -19.54 -21.29
C GLU A 236 23.20 -20.25 -20.21
N LYS A 237 22.94 -19.95 -18.93
CA LYS A 237 23.57 -20.66 -17.81
C LYS A 237 23.05 -22.09 -17.64
N GLN A 238 21.76 -22.34 -17.88
CA GLN A 238 21.21 -23.71 -17.91
C GLN A 238 21.83 -24.54 -19.03
N ASP A 239 21.91 -23.97 -20.23
CA ASP A 239 22.46 -24.65 -21.41
C ASP A 239 23.95 -25.00 -21.18
N LYS A 240 24.72 -24.08 -20.58
CA LYS A 240 26.12 -24.33 -20.19
C LYS A 240 26.26 -25.38 -19.08
N ALA A 241 25.29 -25.48 -18.16
CA ALA A 241 25.29 -26.49 -17.11
C ALA A 241 24.92 -27.89 -17.64
N GLN A 242 24.00 -27.98 -18.60
CA GLN A 242 23.64 -29.22 -19.30
C GLN A 242 24.79 -29.71 -20.20
N ASP A 243 25.46 -28.82 -20.94
CA ASP A 243 26.61 -29.22 -21.78
C ASP A 243 27.79 -29.73 -20.94
N LYS A 244 27.95 -29.23 -19.69
CA LYS A 244 28.93 -29.78 -18.74
C LYS A 244 28.54 -31.14 -18.17
N SER A 245 27.25 -31.42 -17.89
CA SER A 245 26.84 -32.73 -17.39
C SER A 245 26.89 -33.80 -18.49
N LEU A 246 26.54 -33.45 -19.74
CA LEU A 246 26.63 -34.36 -20.89
C LEU A 246 28.07 -34.72 -21.26
N LYS A 247 29.05 -33.86 -20.95
CA LYS A 247 30.49 -34.14 -21.18
C LYS A 247 31.13 -35.03 -20.11
N ALA A 248 30.52 -35.17 -18.93
CA ALA A 248 31.02 -36.02 -17.85
C ALA A 248 30.65 -37.51 -18.04
N ASP A 249 29.68 -37.82 -18.91
CA ASP A 249 29.06 -39.14 -19.04
C ASP A 249 29.45 -39.88 -20.34
N LYS A 250 30.66 -39.62 -20.88
CA LYS A 250 31.18 -40.42 -22.01
C LYS A 250 31.87 -41.69 -21.50
N PRO A 251 31.47 -42.89 -21.93
CA PRO A 251 32.06 -44.14 -21.46
C PRO A 251 33.51 -44.29 -21.94
N LYS A 252 34.42 -44.71 -21.04
CA LYS A 252 35.80 -45.11 -21.37
C LYS A 252 35.74 -46.29 -22.36
N LYS A 253 36.10 -46.05 -23.62
CA LYS A 253 36.31 -47.12 -24.62
C LYS A 253 37.38 -48.09 -24.12
N SER A 254 37.01 -49.35 -23.91
CA SER A 254 37.94 -50.45 -23.67
C SER A 254 38.76 -50.70 -24.94
N LYS A 255 40.10 -50.70 -24.79
CA LYS A 255 41.02 -51.17 -25.84
C LYS A 255 41.00 -52.70 -25.86
N GLY A 256 40.74 -53.27 -27.03
CA GLY A 256 40.67 -54.71 -27.25
C GLY A 256 42.00 -55.43 -26.99
N MET A 257 41.90 -56.65 -26.46
CA MET A 257 42.97 -57.64 -26.38
C MET A 257 42.97 -58.46 -27.68
N LYS A 258 44.14 -58.59 -28.31
CA LYS A 258 44.38 -59.46 -29.48
C LYS A 258 45.24 -60.65 -29.03
N MET A 259 44.87 -61.82 -29.57
CA MET A 259 45.52 -63.15 -29.54
C MET A 259 45.48 -63.87 -28.20
#